data_AF-A0A167CFY1-F1
#
_entry.id   AF-A0A167CFY1-F1
#
_cell.length_a   1.000
_cell.length_b   1.000
_cell.length_c   1.000
_cell.angle_alpha   90.00
_cell.angle_beta   90.00
_cell.angle_gamma   90.00
#
_symmetry.space_group_name_H-M   'P 1'
#
loop_
_entity.id
_entity.type
_entity.pdbx_description
1 polymer ?
#
loop_
_entity_poly.entity_id
_entity_poly.type
_entity_poly.pdbx_seq_one_letter_code
_entity_poly.pdbx_strand_id
1 'polypeptide(L)'
;MASQPINDRFVVRWAVIILYWFLSFRCFRRLFPRAGPVRFLSRKLCIKTGPFTSLAEASAMRFVAEHTAISVPKVYSAFEHKGKVYIVMERIDGVDLAYGWYQRTPES
;
A
#
# COMPACT_ATOMS: atom_id res chain seq x y z
N MET A 1 -8.37 20.28 5.13
CA MET A 1 -7.34 19.93 6.13
C MET A 1 -6.34 18.99 5.49
N ALA A 2 -5.03 19.26 5.62
CA ALA A 2 -4.01 18.32 5.13
C ALA A 2 -4.01 17.05 6.00
N SER A 3 -3.97 15.88 5.38
CA SER A 3 -3.87 14.61 6.11
C SER A 3 -2.49 14.47 6.73
N GLN A 4 -2.44 14.06 8.00
CA GLN A 4 -1.20 13.94 8.77
C GLN A 4 -0.46 12.63 8.43
N PRO A 5 0.87 12.60 8.57
CA PRO A 5 1.62 11.36 8.47
C PRO A 5 1.24 10.38 9.57
N ILE A 6 1.31 9.08 9.26
CA ILE A 6 0.97 7.98 10.18
C ILE A 6 2.26 7.24 10.53
N ASN A 7 2.58 7.13 11.81
CA ASN A 7 3.74 6.38 12.31
C ASN A 7 5.05 6.72 11.55
N ASP A 8 5.30 8.01 11.36
CA ASP A 8 6.46 8.56 10.65
C ASP A 8 7.64 8.77 11.60
N ARG A 9 8.18 7.66 12.10
CA ARG A 9 9.41 7.69 12.91
C ARG A 9 10.61 7.78 11.99
N PHE A 10 11.64 8.51 12.40
CA PHE A 10 12.88 8.69 11.61
C PHE A 10 13.45 7.35 11.11
N VAL A 11 13.54 6.35 12.00
CA VAL A 11 14.05 5.01 11.67
C VAL A 11 13.15 4.30 10.65
N VAL A 12 11.83 4.35 10.83
CA VAL A 12 10.86 3.70 9.93
C VAL A 12 10.92 4.34 8.54
N ARG A 13 10.93 5.67 8.48
CA ARG A 13 11.04 6.43 7.23
C ARG A 13 12.27 6.03 6.44
N TRP A 14 13.45 6.06 7.07
CA TRP A 14 14.70 5.71 6.38
C TRP A 14 14.75 4.23 5.99
N ALA A 15 14.27 3.32 6.84
CA ALA A 15 14.18 1.90 6.50
C ALA A 15 13.31 1.67 5.25
N VAL A 16 12.16 2.33 5.14
CA VAL A 16 11.26 2.23 3.99
C VAL A 16 11.89 2.81 2.73
N ILE A 17 12.54 3.97 2.81
CA ILE A 17 13.23 4.61 1.67
C ILE A 17 14.37 3.73 1.17
N ILE A 18 15.22 3.25 2.08
CA ILE A 18 16.36 2.38 1.77
C ILE A 18 15.84 1.08 1.13
N LEU A 19 14.84 0.44 1.72
CA LEU A 19 14.22 -0.76 1.17
C LEU A 19 13.64 -0.50 -0.22
N TYR A 20 12.89 0.59 -0.41
CA TYR A 20 12.33 0.95 -1.70
C TYR A 20 13.40 1.18 -2.78
N TRP A 21 14.50 1.83 -2.40
CA TRP A 21 15.67 2.02 -3.25
C TRP A 21 16.33 0.69 -3.60
N PHE A 22 16.54 -0.22 -2.63
CA PHE A 22 17.06 -1.57 -2.90
C PHE A 22 16.17 -2.36 -3.88
N LEU A 23 14.85 -2.30 -3.70
CA LEU A 23 13.88 -2.93 -4.59
C LEU A 23 13.90 -2.34 -6.02
N SER A 24 14.52 -1.17 -6.21
CA SER A 24 14.67 -0.56 -7.53
C SER A 24 15.80 -1.21 -8.35
N PHE A 25 16.73 -1.94 -7.73
CA PHE A 25 17.79 -2.66 -8.44
C PHE A 25 17.25 -3.85 -9.23
N ARG A 26 17.84 -4.06 -10.42
CA ARG A 26 17.35 -5.00 -11.44
C ARG A 26 17.22 -6.45 -10.96
N CYS A 27 18.11 -6.91 -10.08
CA CYS A 27 18.05 -8.23 -9.46
C CYS A 27 16.79 -8.41 -8.60
N PHE A 28 16.48 -7.43 -7.75
CA PHE A 28 15.33 -7.47 -6.86
C PHE A 28 14.01 -7.22 -7.57
N ARG A 29 14.00 -6.55 -8.73
CA ARG A 29 12.76 -6.35 -9.52
C ARG A 29 12.07 -7.66 -9.90
N ARG A 30 12.83 -8.74 -10.08
CA ARG A 30 12.27 -10.06 -10.43
C ARG A 30 11.66 -10.79 -9.24
N LEU A 31 12.19 -10.55 -8.04
CA LEU A 31 11.77 -11.25 -6.82
C LEU A 31 10.52 -10.62 -6.18
N PHE A 32 10.30 -9.33 -6.42
CA PHE A 32 9.21 -8.59 -5.81
C PHE A 32 8.21 -8.12 -6.88
N PRO A 33 7.06 -8.81 -7.02
CA PRO A 33 6.04 -8.42 -8.00
C PRO A 33 5.48 -7.03 -7.68
N ARG A 34 4.90 -6.40 -8.71
CA ARG A 34 4.32 -5.06 -8.62
C ARG A 34 2.96 -5.03 -9.30
N ALA A 35 2.04 -4.29 -8.72
CA ALA A 35 0.75 -3.96 -9.31
C ALA A 35 0.61 -2.43 -9.34
N GLY A 36 0.89 -1.82 -10.50
CA GLY A 36 0.91 -0.37 -10.66
C GLY A 36 1.81 0.33 -9.62
N PRO A 37 1.28 1.26 -8.80
CA PRO A 37 2.04 1.97 -7.78
C PRO A 37 2.36 1.12 -6.53
N VAL A 38 1.88 -0.12 -6.46
CA VAL A 38 2.06 -1.00 -5.30
C VAL A 38 3.19 -1.99 -5.55
N ARG A 39 4.16 -2.04 -4.64
CA ARG A 39 5.20 -3.08 -4.58
C ARG A 39 4.91 -4.06 -3.46
N PHE A 40 4.85 -5.34 -3.77
CA PHE A 40 4.65 -6.39 -2.77
C PHE A 40 6.00 -6.79 -2.16
N LEU A 41 6.12 -6.69 -0.84
CA LEU A 41 7.34 -7.06 -0.11
C LEU A 41 7.27 -8.49 0.40
N SER A 42 6.09 -8.90 0.84
CA SER A 42 5.85 -10.24 1.39
C SER A 42 4.39 -10.63 1.15
N ARG A 43 3.95 -11.73 1.79
CA ARG A 43 2.54 -12.12 1.82
C ARG A 43 1.67 -11.18 2.66
N LYS A 44 2.26 -10.39 3.57
CA LYS A 44 1.51 -9.54 4.51
C LYS A 44 1.76 -8.04 4.34
N LEU A 45 2.75 -7.65 3.53
CA LEU A 45 3.23 -6.28 3.47
C LEU A 45 3.43 -5.79 2.05
N CYS A 46 2.97 -4.57 1.77
CA CYS A 46 3.23 -3.87 0.53
C CYS A 46 3.52 -2.38 0.77
N ILE A 47 4.17 -1.76 -0.20
CA ILE A 47 4.43 -0.32 -0.23
C ILE A 47 3.71 0.24 -1.46
N LYS A 48 2.78 1.16 -1.24
CA LYS A 48 2.21 1.98 -2.30
C LYS A 48 3.00 3.30 -2.41
N THR A 49 3.45 3.60 -3.61
CA THR A 49 4.05 4.90 -3.94
C THR A 49 3.85 5.20 -5.42
N GLY A 50 3.44 6.43 -5.72
CA GLY A 50 3.11 6.87 -7.06
C GLY A 50 2.94 8.39 -7.13
N PRO A 51 2.88 8.95 -8.35
CA PRO A 51 2.77 10.39 -8.55
C PRO A 51 1.48 11.00 -7.98
N PHE A 52 0.42 10.20 -7.86
CA PHE A 52 -0.88 10.63 -7.35
C PHE A 52 -1.21 10.06 -5.95
N THR A 53 -0.27 9.34 -5.35
CA THR A 53 -0.46 8.81 -3.99
C THR A 53 -0.38 9.95 -2.99
N SER A 54 -1.39 10.06 -2.12
CA SER A 54 -1.47 11.13 -1.12
C SER A 54 -1.64 10.55 0.28
N LEU A 55 -1.29 11.33 1.31
CA LEU A 55 -1.55 10.96 2.71
C LEU A 55 -3.06 10.82 3.00
N ALA A 56 -3.91 11.45 2.18
CA ALA A 56 -5.35 11.33 2.28
C ALA A 56 -5.85 9.91 1.95
N GLU A 57 -5.13 9.16 1.10
CA GLU A 57 -5.46 7.74 0.86
C GLU A 57 -5.29 6.91 2.14
N ALA A 58 -4.22 7.17 2.89
CA ALA A 58 -3.92 6.46 4.13
C ALA A 58 -4.92 6.81 5.25
N SER A 59 -5.31 8.09 5.35
CA SER A 59 -6.35 8.50 6.30
C SER A 59 -7.72 7.94 5.92
N ALA A 60 -8.07 7.91 4.64
CA ALA A 60 -9.30 7.30 4.15
C ALA A 60 -9.37 5.80 4.48
N MET A 61 -8.28 5.04 4.29
CA MET A 61 -8.24 3.63 4.70
C MET A 61 -8.49 3.45 6.20
N ARG A 62 -7.90 4.28 7.07
CA ARG A 62 -8.18 4.22 8.52
C ARG A 62 -9.63 4.57 8.83
N PHE A 63 -10.15 5.63 8.21
CA PHE A 63 -11.54 6.05 8.39
C PHE A 63 -12.52 4.92 8.03
N VAL A 64 -12.35 4.29 6.87
CA VAL A 64 -13.21 3.17 6.44
C VAL A 64 -13.07 1.96 7.38
N ALA A 65 -11.86 1.64 7.82
CA ALA A 65 -11.62 0.55 8.78
C ALA A 65 -12.30 0.78 10.13
N GLU A 66 -12.39 2.04 10.57
CA GLU A 66 -12.99 2.42 11.86
C GLU A 66 -14.52 2.49 11.79
N HIS A 67 -15.10 2.71 10.61
CA HIS A 67 -16.54 3.00 10.47
C HIS A 67 -17.33 1.93 9.68
N THR A 68 -16.67 0.88 9.17
CA THR A 68 -17.35 -0.16 8.37
C THR A 68 -16.82 -1.55 8.72
N ALA A 69 -17.62 -2.57 8.41
CA ALA A 69 -17.19 -3.98 8.51
C ALA A 69 -16.37 -4.44 7.28
N ILE A 70 -16.16 -3.57 6.29
CA ILE A 70 -15.43 -3.92 5.07
C ILE A 70 -13.94 -3.97 5.41
N SER A 71 -13.31 -5.12 5.13
CA SER A 71 -11.87 -5.26 5.29
C SER A 71 -11.13 -4.37 4.29
N VAL A 72 -10.40 -3.38 4.80
CA VAL A 72 -9.46 -2.56 4.04
C VAL A 72 -8.03 -2.80 4.55
N PRO A 73 -6.99 -2.51 3.74
CA PRO A 73 -5.62 -2.73 4.15
C PRO A 73 -5.27 -1.94 5.42
N LYS A 74 -4.72 -2.61 6.44
CA LYS A 74 -4.19 -1.92 7.61
C LYS A 74 -2.97 -1.06 7.23
N VAL A 75 -3.03 0.24 7.53
CA VAL A 75 -1.90 1.17 7.31
C VAL A 75 -0.92 1.09 8.49
N TYR A 76 0.31 0.69 8.22
CA TYR A 76 1.38 0.60 9.22
C TYR A 76 2.19 1.89 9.35
N SER A 77 2.41 2.59 8.21
CA SER A 77 3.09 3.87 8.17
C SER A 77 2.70 4.62 6.88
N ALA A 78 2.56 5.93 6.94
CA ALA A 78 2.32 6.78 5.79
C ALA A 78 3.05 8.11 5.96
N PHE A 79 3.92 8.47 5.03
CA PHE A 79 4.69 9.70 5.12
C PHE A 79 5.07 10.23 3.74
N GLU A 80 5.36 11.53 3.68
CA GLU A 80 5.94 12.16 2.50
C GLU A 80 7.46 12.29 2.66
N HIS A 81 8.20 12.06 1.59
CA HIS A 81 9.62 12.36 1.49
C HIS A 81 9.96 12.84 0.08
N LYS A 82 10.50 14.06 -0.04
CA LYS A 82 10.88 14.70 -1.31
C LYS A 82 9.74 14.69 -2.35
N GLY A 83 8.53 15.09 -1.96
CA GLY A 83 7.36 15.14 -2.84
C GLY A 83 6.78 13.77 -3.21
N LYS A 84 7.25 12.68 -2.59
CA LYS A 84 6.73 11.32 -2.81
C LYS A 84 6.12 10.79 -1.52
N VAL A 85 4.89 10.31 -1.63
CA VAL A 85 4.23 9.64 -0.51
C VAL A 85 4.54 8.14 -0.54
N TYR A 86 4.84 7.62 0.63
CA TYR A 86 5.07 6.21 0.90
C TYR A 86 3.99 5.74 1.86
N ILE A 87 3.17 4.79 1.43
CA ILE A 87 2.18 4.14 2.29
C ILE A 87 2.62 2.68 2.46
N VAL A 88 3.02 2.34 3.67
CA VAL A 88 3.32 0.97 4.09
C VAL A 88 2.02 0.39 4.65
N MET A 89 1.52 -0.64 4.00
CA MET A 89 0.22 -1.21 4.33
C MET A 89 0.23 -2.73 4.24
N GLU A 90 -0.80 -3.32 4.84
CA GLU A 90 -1.09 -4.74 4.73
C GLU A 90 -1.33 -5.14 3.28
N ARG A 91 -0.82 -6.31 2.91
CA ARG A 91 -1.23 -6.98 1.67
C ARG A 91 -2.45 -7.83 1.97
N ILE A 92 -3.55 -7.54 1.27
CA ILE A 92 -4.73 -8.40 1.26
C ILE A 92 -4.49 -9.52 0.25
N ASP A 93 -4.64 -10.76 0.69
CA ASP A 93 -4.64 -11.92 -0.19
C ASP A 93 -6.01 -12.03 -0.87
N GLY A 94 -6.01 -12.14 -2.19
CA GLY A 94 -7.24 -12.20 -2.98
C GLY A 94 -6.95 -12.15 -4.47
N VAL A 95 -8.02 -12.29 -5.25
CA VAL A 95 -8.02 -12.14 -6.71
C VAL A 95 -8.89 -10.94 -7.04
N ASP A 96 -8.43 -10.09 -7.96
CA ASP A 96 -9.24 -8.95 -8.41
C ASP A 96 -10.58 -9.47 -8.94
N LEU A 97 -11.66 -8.86 -8.45
CA LEU A 97 -13.03 -9.26 -8.74
C LEU A 97 -13.32 -9.33 -10.25
N ALA A 98 -12.65 -8.48 -11.03
CA ALA A 98 -12.77 -8.42 -12.48
C ALA A 98 -12.40 -9.74 -13.19
N TYR A 99 -11.47 -10.54 -12.65
CA TYR A 99 -11.04 -11.79 -13.32
C TYR A 99 -12.14 -12.86 -13.38
N GLY A 100 -13.08 -12.85 -12.43
CA GLY A 100 -14.13 -13.86 -12.31
C GLY A 100 -15.55 -13.33 -12.42
N TRP A 101 -15.72 -12.03 -12.73
CA TRP A 101 -17.02 -11.37 -12.61
C TRP A 101 -18.12 -12.04 -13.45
N TYR A 102 -17.84 -12.36 -14.72
CA TYR A 102 -18.78 -13.01 -15.63
C TYR A 102 -19.04 -14.49 -15.33
N GLN A 103 -18.20 -15.11 -14.50
CA GLN A 103 -18.27 -16.55 -14.17
C GLN A 103 -19.00 -16.79 -12.85
N ARG A 104 -19.43 -15.72 -12.17
CA ARG A 104 -20.13 -15.81 -10.89
C ARG A 104 -21.60 -16.17 -11.08
N THR A 105 -22.13 -16.94 -10.12
CA THR A 105 -23.55 -17.23 -10.02
C THR A 105 -24.29 -16.06 -9.36
N PRO A 106 -25.59 -15.88 -9.62
CA PRO A 106 -26.38 -14.77 -9.05
C PRO A 106 -26.38 -14.71 -7.52
N GLU A 107 -26.13 -15.83 -6.84
CA GLU A 107 -26.16 -15.98 -5.39
C GLU A 107 -24.83 -15.59 -4.70
N SER A 108 -23.81 -15.16 -5.46
CA SER A 108 -22.43 -14.92 -4.99
C SER A 108 -21.99 -13.46 -4.90
#